data_AF-A0A7C7N4V7-F1
#
_entry.id   AF-A0A7C7N4V7-F1
#
_cell.length_a   1.000
_cell.length_b   1.000
_cell.length_c   1.000
_cell.angle_alpha   90.00
_cell.angle_beta   90.00
_cell.angle_gamma   90.00
#
_symmetry.space_group_name_H-M   'P 1'
#
loop_
_entity.id
_entity.type
_entity.pdbx_description
1 polymer ?
#
loop_
_entity_poly.entity_id
_entity_poly.type
_entity_poly.pdbx_seq_one_letter_code
_entity_poly.pdbx_strand_id
1 'polypeptide(L)'
;MLNSKNSSSCIKSRRTAPPTSHISMSRMRNFPCLMIYGIVIIMQQRFRCTGARMDFAESDEQQMIRELVRDWAEEVLPPTIAKRDSEQIPPSAEWKQFCELGLQGVTIPEEFGGNPVDDISESIIIEELARVDPSMSVMFCVHVGLCAKTIVLHGNQQQKETYLPRLAAGEVGAYSLSEAGAGTDAAAMVCKAKLSDDGSHYLINGEKMWVTNGEQAGIYILFAKDVDHPEYGVKKHGGTTAFIIERGFEGFE
;
A
#
# COMPACT_ATOMS: atom_id res chain seq x y z
N MET A 1 44.03 8.36 -45.45
CA MET A 1 43.93 9.32 -46.56
C MET A 1 42.78 10.28 -46.26
N LEU A 2 43.11 11.57 -46.18
CA LEU A 2 42.28 12.78 -46.40
C LEU A 2 41.03 12.98 -45.49
N ASN A 3 41.09 13.86 -44.48
CA ASN A 3 40.91 15.33 -44.49
C ASN A 3 39.59 15.83 -45.13
N SER A 4 38.74 16.55 -44.37
CA SER A 4 38.68 18.02 -44.44
C SER A 4 37.61 18.64 -43.52
N LYS A 5 38.03 19.66 -42.76
CA LYS A 5 37.21 20.72 -42.14
C LYS A 5 36.73 21.73 -43.19
N ASN A 6 35.64 22.47 -42.90
CA ASN A 6 35.41 23.93 -43.09
C ASN A 6 33.89 24.20 -43.15
N SER A 7 33.26 25.00 -42.29
CA SER A 7 33.37 26.44 -41.96
C SER A 7 32.67 27.38 -42.96
N SER A 8 31.98 28.40 -42.38
CA SER A 8 31.56 29.69 -42.98
C SER A 8 30.20 29.68 -43.71
N SER A 9 29.34 30.71 -43.70
CA SER A 9 29.25 31.99 -42.99
C SER A 9 27.95 32.71 -43.43
N CYS A 10 27.23 33.32 -42.47
CA CYS A 10 26.71 34.70 -42.44
C CYS A 10 26.03 35.34 -43.70
N ILE A 11 24.81 35.90 -43.54
CA ILE A 11 24.38 37.22 -44.08
C ILE A 11 23.28 37.82 -43.19
N LYS A 12 23.42 39.13 -42.96
CA LYS A 12 22.64 40.06 -42.12
C LYS A 12 21.48 40.69 -42.90
N SER A 13 20.46 41.20 -42.20
CA SER A 13 19.78 42.45 -42.60
C SER A 13 19.50 43.36 -41.40
N ARG A 14 20.07 44.57 -41.45
CA ARG A 14 19.95 45.69 -40.51
C ARG A 14 18.62 46.46 -40.67
N ARG A 15 18.23 47.22 -39.63
CA ARG A 15 17.89 48.68 -39.66
C ARG A 15 17.66 49.16 -38.20
N THR A 16 18.63 49.84 -37.57
CA THR A 16 18.81 51.31 -37.36
C THR A 16 17.92 51.95 -36.27
N ALA A 17 18.55 52.45 -35.19
CA ALA A 17 18.03 53.39 -34.17
C ALA A 17 18.21 54.86 -34.63
N PRO A 18 17.61 55.91 -33.99
CA PRO A 18 18.25 56.64 -32.85
C PRO A 18 17.22 57.40 -31.93
N PRO A 19 17.55 58.49 -31.17
CA PRO A 19 18.11 58.48 -29.81
C PRO A 19 17.27 59.24 -28.73
N THR A 20 17.83 59.25 -27.51
CA THR A 20 17.47 59.82 -26.18
C THR A 20 16.88 61.24 -26.08
N SER A 21 16.04 61.52 -25.06
CA SER A 21 16.27 62.62 -24.08
C SER A 21 15.24 62.67 -22.93
N HIS A 22 15.71 63.19 -21.79
CA HIS A 22 15.02 63.43 -20.52
C HIS A 22 13.82 64.37 -20.62
N ILE A 23 12.76 64.12 -19.83
CA ILE A 23 11.67 65.08 -19.59
C ILE A 23 11.56 65.40 -18.09
N SER A 24 11.66 66.69 -17.81
CA SER A 24 11.57 67.35 -16.51
C SER A 24 10.12 67.51 -16.04
N MET A 25 9.92 67.46 -14.70
CA MET A 25 8.68 67.76 -14.01
C MET A 25 8.29 69.24 -14.18
N SER A 26 7.20 69.52 -14.90
CA SER A 26 6.42 70.72 -14.63
C SER A 26 4.99 70.59 -15.13
N ARG A 27 4.05 70.80 -14.19
CA ARG A 27 2.66 71.22 -14.37
C ARG A 27 1.68 70.21 -14.99
N MET A 28 0.96 69.50 -14.12
CA MET A 28 -0.43 69.14 -14.36
C MET A 28 -1.23 69.25 -13.05
N ARG A 29 -1.86 70.42 -12.86
CA ARG A 29 -3.01 70.61 -11.97
C ARG A 29 -4.26 70.51 -12.83
N ASN A 30 -5.16 69.58 -12.49
CA ASN A 30 -6.63 69.68 -12.48
C ASN A 30 -7.31 68.32 -12.80
N PHE A 31 -8.17 67.91 -11.84
CA PHE A 31 -9.09 66.75 -11.74
C PHE A 31 -10.01 66.51 -12.96
N PRO A 32 -10.85 65.44 -13.02
CA PRO A 32 -10.85 64.11 -12.36
C PRO A 32 -11.14 62.94 -13.34
N CYS A 33 -10.49 61.78 -13.20
CA CYS A 33 -10.98 60.51 -13.79
C CYS A 33 -10.40 59.29 -13.07
N LEU A 34 -10.41 59.32 -11.74
CA LEU A 34 -9.85 58.26 -10.89
C LEU A 34 -10.99 57.42 -10.30
N MET A 35 -11.87 56.88 -11.14
CA MET A 35 -12.86 55.90 -10.66
C MET A 35 -13.38 54.91 -11.71
N ILE A 36 -12.66 54.72 -12.83
CA ILE A 36 -13.06 53.73 -13.85
C ILE A 36 -11.93 52.73 -14.18
N TYR A 37 -10.68 53.03 -13.86
CA TYR A 37 -9.55 52.12 -14.11
C TYR A 37 -9.26 51.11 -12.98
N GLY A 38 -9.97 51.17 -11.84
CA GLY A 38 -9.74 50.28 -10.70
C GLY A 38 -10.55 48.99 -10.69
N ILE A 39 -11.63 48.89 -11.49
CA ILE A 39 -12.58 47.76 -11.38
C ILE A 39 -12.35 46.67 -12.43
N VAL A 40 -11.63 46.96 -13.53
CA VAL A 40 -11.39 45.96 -14.60
C VAL A 40 -10.16 45.08 -14.33
N ILE A 41 -9.27 45.46 -13.40
CA ILE A 41 -8.05 44.66 -13.10
C ILE A 41 -8.32 43.58 -12.01
N ILE A 42 -9.38 43.70 -11.22
CA ILE A 42 -9.68 42.72 -10.13
C ILE A 42 -10.54 41.54 -10.62
N MET A 43 -11.15 41.62 -11.81
CA MET A 43 -11.93 40.51 -12.40
C MET A 43 -11.19 39.73 -13.51
N GLN A 44 -9.86 39.82 -13.57
CA GLN A 44 -9.03 38.84 -14.29
C GLN A 44 -8.30 37.87 -13.35
N GLN A 45 -8.88 37.55 -12.19
CA GLN A 45 -8.81 36.17 -11.73
C GLN A 45 -9.60 35.32 -12.71
N ARG A 46 -8.98 35.09 -13.87
CA ARG A 46 -9.25 33.93 -14.70
C ARG A 46 -9.26 32.77 -13.72
N PHE A 47 -10.43 32.22 -13.46
CA PHE A 47 -10.57 30.79 -13.23
C PHE A 47 -9.96 30.12 -14.45
N ARG A 48 -8.62 30.01 -14.47
CA ARG A 48 -7.98 28.92 -15.16
C ARG A 48 -8.50 27.72 -14.43
N CYS A 49 -9.41 27.00 -15.07
CA CYS A 49 -9.43 25.55 -14.94
C CYS A 49 -8.01 25.11 -15.34
N THR A 50 -7.07 25.16 -14.39
CA THR A 50 -5.91 24.29 -14.42
C THR A 50 -6.54 22.92 -14.26
N GLY A 51 -6.82 22.23 -15.36
CA GLY A 51 -6.99 20.78 -15.30
C GLY A 51 -5.81 20.29 -14.49
N ALA A 52 -6.08 19.70 -13.33
CA ALA A 52 -5.03 19.27 -12.41
C ALA A 52 -4.04 18.45 -13.24
N ARG A 53 -2.83 18.98 -13.42
CA ARG A 53 -1.78 18.26 -14.13
C ARG A 53 -1.49 17.05 -13.25
N MET A 54 -1.65 15.85 -13.80
CA MET A 54 -1.34 14.63 -13.08
C MET A 54 0.12 14.70 -12.63
N ASP A 55 0.32 14.54 -11.33
CA ASP A 55 1.63 14.47 -10.71
C ASP A 55 1.93 13.01 -10.38
N PHE A 56 3.11 12.56 -10.78
CA PHE A 56 3.60 11.19 -10.59
C PHE A 56 4.77 11.15 -9.62
N ALA A 57 5.18 12.29 -9.06
CA ALA A 57 6.22 12.32 -8.05
C ALA A 57 5.73 11.73 -6.73
N GLU A 58 6.62 11.03 -6.04
CA GLU A 58 6.39 10.60 -4.66
C GLU A 58 6.32 11.81 -3.73
N SER A 59 5.42 11.78 -2.75
CA SER A 59 5.41 12.74 -1.65
C SER A 59 6.68 12.63 -0.81
N ASP A 60 6.99 13.66 -0.02
CA ASP A 60 8.13 13.63 0.91
C ASP A 60 8.01 12.46 1.90
N GLU A 61 6.79 12.14 2.36
CA GLU A 61 6.52 11.00 3.25
C GLU A 61 6.79 9.65 2.55
N GLN A 62 6.35 9.50 1.30
CA GLN A 62 6.61 8.30 0.50
C GLN A 62 8.12 8.09 0.27
N GLN A 63 8.87 9.16 -0.01
CA GLN A 63 10.32 9.11 -0.15
C GLN A 63 11.00 8.72 1.17
N MET A 64 10.56 9.27 2.31
CA MET A 64 11.09 8.90 3.63
C MET A 64 10.85 7.41 3.95
N ILE A 65 9.66 6.88 3.65
CA ILE A 65 9.36 5.45 3.84
C ILE A 65 10.24 4.61 2.91
N ARG A 66 10.42 5.02 1.65
CA ARG A 66 11.30 4.33 0.71
C ARG A 66 12.72 4.22 1.24
N GLU A 67 13.30 5.34 1.68
CA GLU A 67 14.66 5.38 2.22
C GLU A 67 14.79 4.49 3.47
N LEU A 68 13.85 4.59 4.40
CA LEU A 68 13.82 3.76 5.62
C LEU A 68 13.82 2.26 5.30
N VAL A 69 12.93 1.81 4.41
CA VAL A 69 12.81 0.39 4.07
C VAL A 69 14.00 -0.07 3.25
N ARG A 70 14.49 0.77 2.33
CA ARG A 70 15.66 0.47 1.51
C ARG A 70 16.90 0.23 2.36
N ASP A 71 17.20 1.16 3.27
CA ASP A 71 18.39 1.09 4.12
C ASP A 71 18.34 -0.18 4.99
N TRP A 72 17.19 -0.43 5.61
CA TRP A 72 16.99 -1.65 6.40
C TRP A 72 17.12 -2.92 5.56
N ALA A 73 16.49 -2.96 4.39
CA ALA A 73 16.49 -4.14 3.52
C ALA A 73 17.91 -4.46 3.02
N GLU A 74 18.69 -3.45 2.64
CA GLU A 74 20.07 -3.63 2.16
C GLU A 74 21.06 -3.98 3.28
N GLU A 75 20.80 -3.55 4.52
CA GLU A 75 21.66 -3.87 5.65
C GLU A 75 21.35 -5.25 6.24
N VAL A 76 20.07 -5.56 6.46
CA VAL A 76 19.65 -6.68 7.32
C VAL A 76 19.46 -7.98 6.52
N LEU A 77 18.95 -7.92 5.30
CA LEU A 77 18.56 -9.12 4.56
C LEU A 77 19.74 -9.86 3.89
N PRO A 78 20.68 -9.21 3.17
CA PRO A 78 21.72 -9.88 2.39
C PRO A 78 22.55 -10.94 3.12
N PRO A 79 22.90 -10.78 4.42
CA PRO A 79 23.67 -11.78 5.14
C PRO A 79 23.02 -13.18 5.20
N THR A 80 21.68 -13.29 5.15
CA THR A 80 20.97 -14.55 5.40
C THR A 80 20.20 -15.11 4.20
N ILE A 81 19.90 -14.30 3.17
CA ILE A 81 19.02 -14.67 2.04
C ILE A 81 19.45 -15.97 1.37
N ALA A 82 20.72 -16.10 0.96
CA ALA A 82 21.18 -17.26 0.19
C ALA A 82 21.02 -18.57 0.98
N LYS A 83 21.29 -18.51 2.29
CA LYS A 83 21.08 -19.66 3.18
C LYS A 83 19.59 -19.96 3.33
N ARG A 84 18.78 -18.94 3.66
CA ARG A 84 17.33 -19.07 3.84
C ARG A 84 16.64 -19.66 2.61
N ASP A 85 17.02 -19.21 1.42
CA ASP A 85 16.51 -19.75 0.16
C ASP A 85 16.90 -21.23 -0.02
N SER A 86 18.19 -21.56 0.11
CA SER A 86 18.68 -22.92 -0.11
C SER A 86 18.16 -23.95 0.91
N GLU A 87 17.90 -23.50 2.15
CA GLU A 87 17.43 -24.34 3.26
C GLU A 87 15.92 -24.22 3.52
N GLN A 88 15.19 -23.45 2.69
CA GLN A 88 13.74 -23.20 2.83
C GLN A 88 13.34 -22.65 4.21
N ILE A 89 14.16 -21.73 4.75
CA ILE A 89 13.94 -21.12 6.05
C ILE A 89 13.17 -19.80 5.86
N PRO A 90 12.02 -19.62 6.52
CA PRO A 90 11.27 -18.36 6.48
C PRO A 90 12.07 -17.21 7.12
N PRO A 91 11.87 -15.95 6.70
CA PRO A 91 12.55 -14.79 7.27
C PRO A 91 11.98 -14.38 8.65
N SER A 92 11.77 -15.32 9.57
CA SER A 92 11.13 -15.06 10.88
C SER A 92 11.97 -14.20 11.81
N ALA A 93 13.30 -14.27 11.70
CA ALA A 93 14.20 -13.44 12.50
C ALA A 93 14.26 -12.01 11.96
N GLU A 94 14.26 -11.89 10.63
CA GLU A 94 14.19 -10.63 9.90
C GLU A 94 12.84 -9.95 10.12
N TRP A 95 11.73 -10.71 10.14
CA TRP A 95 10.40 -10.19 10.47
C TRP A 95 10.36 -9.51 11.83
N LYS A 96 10.94 -10.14 12.87
CA LYS A 96 11.00 -9.55 14.21
C LYS A 96 11.74 -8.21 14.23
N GLN A 97 12.87 -8.12 13.53
CA GLN A 97 13.61 -6.87 13.39
C GLN A 97 12.82 -5.84 12.58
N PHE A 98 12.13 -6.26 11.52
CA PHE A 98 11.27 -5.38 10.73
C PHE A 98 10.12 -4.80 11.57
N CYS A 99 9.58 -5.57 12.51
CA CYS A 99 8.54 -5.09 13.41
C CYS A 99 8.98 -3.95 14.34
N GLU A 100 10.29 -3.80 14.58
CA GLU A 100 10.83 -2.68 15.37
C GLU A 100 10.72 -1.34 14.62
N LEU A 101 10.54 -1.37 13.29
CA LEU A 101 10.27 -0.18 12.47
C LEU A 101 8.82 0.31 12.56
N GLY A 102 7.90 -0.51 13.10
CA GLY A 102 6.48 -0.18 13.21
C GLY A 102 5.68 -0.30 11.90
N LEU A 103 6.29 -0.84 10.84
CA LEU A 103 5.70 -0.95 9.51
C LEU A 103 4.76 -2.17 9.35
N GLN A 104 4.83 -3.16 10.23
CA GLN A 104 3.88 -4.30 10.27
C GLN A 104 2.43 -3.86 10.55
N GLY A 105 2.23 -2.68 11.11
CA GLY A 105 0.91 -2.13 11.46
C GLY A 105 0.33 -1.16 10.44
N VAL A 106 0.86 -1.10 9.21
CA VAL A 106 0.52 -0.03 8.24
C VAL A 106 -0.91 -0.03 7.71
N THR A 107 -1.65 -1.12 7.90
CA THR A 107 -3.09 -1.17 7.55
C THR A 107 -3.99 -1.09 8.78
N ILE A 108 -3.40 -1.01 9.97
CA ILE A 108 -4.08 -1.07 11.26
C ILE A 108 -4.28 0.38 11.79
N PRO A 109 -5.49 0.74 12.26
CA PRO A 109 -5.71 2.05 12.89
C PRO A 109 -4.85 2.28 14.14
N GLU A 110 -4.50 3.54 14.40
CA GLU A 110 -3.66 3.95 15.55
C GLU A 110 -4.25 3.53 16.91
N GLU A 111 -5.58 3.53 17.05
CA GLU A 111 -6.26 3.11 18.29
C GLU A 111 -5.98 1.64 18.67
N PHE A 112 -5.57 0.82 17.70
CA PHE A 112 -5.17 -0.57 17.90
C PHE A 112 -3.64 -0.76 17.83
N GLY A 113 -2.86 0.33 17.90
CA GLY A 113 -1.39 0.30 17.89
C GLY A 113 -0.75 0.22 16.50
N GLY A 114 -1.51 0.45 15.42
CA GLY A 114 -0.98 0.54 14.07
C GLY A 114 -0.45 1.92 13.69
N ASN A 115 0.13 2.03 12.50
CA ASN A 115 0.68 3.28 11.94
C ASN A 115 0.22 3.39 10.48
N PRO A 116 -1.05 3.76 10.23
CA PRO A 116 -1.63 3.62 8.91
C PRO A 116 -0.93 4.52 7.89
N VAL A 117 -0.58 3.96 6.73
CA VAL A 117 -0.08 4.73 5.59
C VAL A 117 -1.03 4.58 4.39
N ASP A 118 -0.82 5.38 3.36
CA ASP A 118 -1.58 5.26 2.11
C ASP A 118 -1.13 4.05 1.27
N ASP A 119 -1.99 3.63 0.34
CA ASP A 119 -1.75 2.43 -0.49
C ASP A 119 -0.49 2.54 -1.38
N ILE A 120 -0.05 3.76 -1.74
CA ILE A 120 1.19 3.95 -2.50
C ILE A 120 2.39 3.70 -1.57
N SER A 121 2.37 4.24 -0.35
CA SER A 121 3.38 3.97 0.66
C SER A 121 3.47 2.47 1.01
N GLU A 122 2.33 1.77 1.15
CA GLU A 122 2.32 0.30 1.30
C GLU A 122 3.01 -0.39 0.11
N SER A 123 2.72 0.04 -1.12
CA SER A 123 3.32 -0.50 -2.34
C SER A 123 4.84 -0.25 -2.40
N ILE A 124 5.31 0.91 -1.94
CA ILE A 124 6.74 1.25 -1.85
C ILE A 124 7.47 0.32 -0.87
N ILE A 125 6.88 0.04 0.30
CA ILE A 125 7.45 -0.90 1.27
C ILE A 125 7.61 -2.29 0.62
N ILE A 126 6.56 -2.76 -0.05
CA ILE A 126 6.56 -4.05 -0.75
C ILE A 126 7.64 -4.10 -1.84
N GLU A 127 7.77 -3.04 -2.64
CA GLU A 127 8.75 -2.90 -3.71
C GLU A 127 10.18 -2.97 -3.18
N GLU A 128 10.52 -2.17 -2.16
CA GLU A 128 11.88 -2.13 -1.60
C GLU A 128 12.27 -3.45 -0.92
N LEU A 129 11.34 -4.10 -0.21
CA LEU A 129 11.56 -5.45 0.31
C LEU A 129 11.80 -6.46 -0.82
N ALA A 130 10.94 -6.46 -1.84
CA ALA A 130 11.00 -7.43 -2.94
C ALA A 130 12.27 -7.31 -3.79
N ARG A 131 12.83 -6.11 -3.89
CA ARG A 131 14.08 -5.85 -4.60
C ARG A 131 15.25 -6.63 -3.99
N VAL A 132 15.22 -6.89 -2.68
CA VAL A 132 16.29 -7.58 -1.96
C VAL A 132 15.90 -9.02 -1.62
N ASP A 133 14.74 -9.23 -0.99
CA ASP A 133 14.20 -10.54 -0.61
C ASP A 133 12.68 -10.65 -0.87
N PRO A 134 12.28 -11.26 -2.00
CA PRO A 134 10.87 -11.51 -2.30
C PRO A 134 10.13 -12.35 -1.26
N SER A 135 10.83 -13.21 -0.50
CA SER A 135 10.20 -14.02 0.56
C SER A 135 9.79 -13.17 1.76
N MET A 136 10.62 -12.19 2.14
CA MET A 136 10.27 -11.21 3.17
C MET A 136 9.13 -10.30 2.71
N SER A 137 9.17 -9.85 1.45
CA SER A 137 8.12 -9.03 0.86
C SER A 137 6.75 -9.74 0.88
N VAL A 138 6.66 -11.01 0.44
CA VAL A 138 5.38 -11.73 0.45
C VAL A 138 4.88 -12.02 1.87
N MET A 139 5.78 -12.26 2.82
CA MET A 139 5.42 -12.41 4.23
C MET A 139 4.74 -11.15 4.77
N PHE A 140 5.30 -9.98 4.44
CA PHE A 140 4.70 -8.67 4.75
C PHE A 140 3.35 -8.47 4.09
N CYS A 141 3.25 -8.67 2.76
CA CYS A 141 2.00 -8.50 2.00
C CYS A 141 0.83 -9.29 2.61
N VAL A 142 1.06 -10.55 2.97
CA VAL A 142 0.03 -11.43 3.53
C VAL A 142 -0.37 -10.98 4.93
N HIS A 143 0.59 -10.56 5.74
CA HIS A 143 0.31 -10.02 7.06
C HIS A 143 -0.56 -8.75 6.98
N VAL A 144 -0.10 -7.73 6.26
CA VAL A 144 -0.73 -6.39 6.29
C VAL A 144 -1.96 -6.31 5.39
N GLY A 145 -1.85 -6.80 4.16
CA GLY A 145 -2.83 -6.60 3.09
C GLY A 145 -3.95 -7.64 3.09
N LEU A 146 -3.69 -8.84 3.63
CA LEU A 146 -4.70 -9.90 3.69
C LEU A 146 -5.22 -10.12 5.11
N CYS A 147 -4.37 -10.49 6.07
CA CYS A 147 -4.82 -10.82 7.41
C CYS A 147 -5.32 -9.59 8.17
N ALA A 148 -4.44 -8.61 8.43
CA ALA A 148 -4.77 -7.42 9.20
C ALA A 148 -5.87 -6.59 8.53
N LYS A 149 -5.73 -6.28 7.23
CA LYS A 149 -6.74 -5.51 6.47
C LYS A 149 -8.13 -6.15 6.52
N THR A 150 -8.25 -7.48 6.45
CA THR A 150 -9.56 -8.15 6.52
C THR A 150 -10.24 -7.88 7.88
N ILE A 151 -9.50 -7.96 8.99
CA ILE A 151 -10.03 -7.67 10.33
C ILE A 151 -10.38 -6.18 10.46
N VAL A 152 -9.56 -5.28 9.92
CA VAL A 152 -9.84 -3.83 9.92
C VAL A 152 -11.14 -3.52 9.18
N LEU A 153 -11.35 -4.11 8.00
CA LEU A 153 -12.51 -3.85 7.16
C LEU A 153 -13.79 -4.52 7.67
N HIS A 154 -13.70 -5.75 8.19
CA HIS A 154 -14.87 -6.60 8.41
C HIS A 154 -15.03 -7.09 9.85
N GLY A 155 -14.02 -6.95 10.69
CA GLY A 155 -14.11 -7.33 12.10
C GLY A 155 -15.13 -6.48 12.85
N ASN A 156 -15.82 -7.07 13.81
CA ASN A 156 -16.55 -6.32 14.82
C ASN A 156 -15.59 -5.68 15.84
N GLN A 157 -16.10 -4.80 16.71
CA GLN A 157 -15.26 -4.09 17.67
C GLN A 157 -14.43 -5.03 18.56
N GLN A 158 -15.06 -6.08 19.10
CA GLN A 158 -14.39 -7.05 19.95
C GLN A 158 -13.25 -7.77 19.22
N GLN A 159 -13.46 -8.17 17.96
CA GLN A 159 -12.44 -8.81 17.13
C GLN A 159 -11.28 -7.83 16.85
N LYS A 160 -11.58 -6.57 16.54
CA LYS A 160 -10.56 -5.55 16.31
C LYS A 160 -9.69 -5.33 17.55
N GLU A 161 -10.33 -5.12 18.71
CA GLU A 161 -9.64 -4.93 20.00
C GLU A 161 -8.80 -6.15 20.40
N THR A 162 -9.21 -7.35 20.01
CA THR A 162 -8.51 -8.59 20.36
C THR A 162 -7.32 -8.87 19.44
N TYR A 163 -7.49 -8.74 18.13
CA TYR A 163 -6.53 -9.25 17.14
C TYR A 163 -5.62 -8.19 16.55
N LEU A 164 -6.10 -6.96 16.35
CA LEU A 164 -5.29 -5.91 15.71
C LEU A 164 -4.09 -5.51 16.57
N PRO A 165 -4.18 -5.35 17.90
CA PRO A 165 -3.01 -5.05 18.73
C PRO A 165 -1.94 -6.15 18.68
N ARG A 166 -2.36 -7.42 18.56
CA ARG A 166 -1.44 -8.56 18.43
C ARG A 166 -0.66 -8.53 17.11
N LEU A 167 -1.37 -8.28 16.01
CA LEU A 167 -0.77 -8.12 14.68
C LEU A 167 0.17 -6.90 14.64
N ALA A 168 -0.27 -5.77 15.20
CA ALA A 168 0.55 -4.57 15.33
C ALA A 168 1.80 -4.79 16.21
N ALA A 169 1.73 -5.67 17.21
CA ALA A 169 2.87 -6.07 18.03
C ALA A 169 3.84 -7.06 17.33
N GLY A 170 3.53 -7.50 16.11
CA GLY A 170 4.40 -8.36 15.29
C GLY A 170 4.02 -9.84 15.25
N GLU A 171 2.90 -10.25 15.87
CA GLU A 171 2.38 -11.62 15.69
C GLU A 171 2.00 -11.83 14.22
N VAL A 172 2.49 -12.91 13.60
CA VAL A 172 2.33 -13.10 12.16
C VAL A 172 0.89 -13.50 11.81
N GLY A 173 0.32 -12.85 10.80
CA GLY A 173 -0.97 -13.18 10.21
C GLY A 173 -0.85 -14.01 8.93
N ALA A 174 -1.78 -14.93 8.71
CA ALA A 174 -1.92 -15.72 7.50
C ALA A 174 -3.34 -15.61 6.90
N TYR A 175 -3.45 -15.92 5.61
CA TYR A 175 -4.71 -15.92 4.87
C TYR A 175 -4.91 -17.26 4.16
N SER A 176 -5.97 -17.97 4.52
CA SER A 176 -6.18 -19.37 4.20
C SER A 176 -7.48 -19.56 3.42
N LEU A 177 -7.36 -19.46 2.09
CA LEU A 177 -8.48 -19.55 1.15
C LEU A 177 -8.42 -20.84 0.31
N SER A 178 -7.29 -21.01 -0.39
CA SER A 178 -7.11 -22.03 -1.42
C SER A 178 -7.08 -23.46 -0.86
N GLU A 179 -7.52 -24.40 -1.70
CA GLU A 179 -7.51 -25.85 -1.43
C GLU A 179 -6.94 -26.58 -2.64
N ALA A 180 -6.55 -27.85 -2.47
CA ALA A 180 -6.01 -28.66 -3.57
C ALA A 180 -6.95 -28.71 -4.80
N GLY A 181 -8.27 -28.72 -4.57
CA GLY A 181 -9.29 -28.69 -5.62
C GLY A 181 -9.85 -27.30 -5.95
N ALA A 182 -9.43 -26.24 -5.24
CA ALA A 182 -9.99 -24.90 -5.36
C ALA A 182 -8.89 -23.82 -5.29
N GLY A 183 -8.28 -23.54 -6.44
CA GLY A 183 -7.33 -22.43 -6.64
C GLY A 183 -8.02 -21.23 -7.30
N THR A 184 -7.90 -21.10 -8.63
CA THR A 184 -8.59 -20.06 -9.42
C THR A 184 -10.10 -20.07 -9.20
N ASP A 185 -10.68 -21.27 -9.03
CA ASP A 185 -12.09 -21.44 -8.67
C ASP A 185 -12.29 -21.52 -7.15
N ALA A 186 -11.90 -20.48 -6.43
CA ALA A 186 -11.90 -20.46 -4.97
C ALA A 186 -13.29 -20.76 -4.34
N ALA A 187 -14.38 -20.40 -5.04
CA ALA A 187 -15.73 -20.67 -4.56
C ALA A 187 -16.08 -22.16 -4.49
N ALA A 188 -15.33 -23.03 -5.18
CA ALA A 188 -15.49 -24.48 -5.17
C ALA A 188 -14.84 -25.16 -3.94
N MET A 189 -14.33 -24.40 -2.97
CA MET A 189 -13.80 -24.92 -1.72
C MET A 189 -14.78 -25.87 -1.03
N VAL A 190 -14.25 -26.94 -0.43
CA VAL A 190 -14.99 -28.01 0.24
C VAL A 190 -14.74 -28.06 1.74
N CYS A 191 -13.80 -27.27 2.29
CA CYS A 191 -13.70 -27.06 3.73
C CYS A 191 -15.02 -26.52 4.26
N LYS A 192 -15.56 -27.16 5.29
CA LYS A 192 -16.89 -26.87 5.85
C LYS A 192 -16.76 -26.37 7.28
N ALA A 193 -17.64 -25.44 7.61
CA ALA A 193 -17.93 -25.05 8.97
C ALA A 193 -19.38 -25.46 9.28
N LYS A 194 -19.61 -26.08 10.43
CA LYS A 194 -20.94 -26.39 10.95
C LYS A 194 -21.08 -25.76 12.32
N LEU A 195 -22.18 -25.08 12.58
CA LEU A 195 -22.46 -24.58 13.92
C LEU A 195 -22.76 -25.78 14.85
N SER A 196 -22.24 -25.75 16.07
CA SER A 196 -22.49 -26.78 17.07
C SER A 196 -23.99 -26.85 17.38
N ASP A 197 -24.48 -28.03 17.80
CA ASP A 197 -25.91 -28.25 18.04
C ASP A 197 -26.48 -27.31 19.13
N ASP A 198 -25.62 -26.82 20.03
CA ASP A 198 -25.95 -25.83 21.08
C ASP A 198 -25.72 -24.36 20.66
N GLY A 199 -25.22 -24.12 19.44
CA GLY A 199 -24.97 -22.79 18.89
C GLY A 199 -23.76 -22.05 19.47
N SER A 200 -22.91 -22.73 20.25
CA SER A 200 -21.80 -22.09 20.98
C SER A 200 -20.50 -21.92 20.19
N HIS A 201 -20.24 -22.76 19.19
CA HIS A 201 -18.99 -22.74 18.41
C HIS A 201 -19.17 -23.32 17.00
N TYR A 202 -18.21 -23.09 16.11
CA TYR A 202 -18.15 -23.74 14.80
C TYR A 202 -17.16 -24.91 14.82
N LEU A 203 -17.58 -26.03 14.23
CA LEU A 203 -16.72 -27.16 13.90
C LEU A 203 -16.28 -27.03 12.45
N ILE A 204 -14.98 -26.76 12.24
CA ILE A 204 -14.40 -26.59 10.91
C ILE A 204 -13.67 -27.87 10.52
N ASN A 205 -13.98 -28.42 9.35
CA ASN A 205 -13.36 -29.64 8.82
C ASN A 205 -12.99 -29.45 7.36
N GLY A 206 -11.71 -29.64 7.05
CA GLY A 206 -11.16 -29.61 5.71
C GLY A 206 -9.66 -29.34 5.74
N GLU A 207 -9.07 -29.29 4.54
CA GLU A 207 -7.65 -29.03 4.38
C GLU A 207 -7.48 -27.78 3.52
N LYS A 208 -6.52 -26.94 3.90
CA LYS A 208 -6.12 -25.76 3.15
C LYS A 208 -4.74 -25.98 2.55
N MET A 209 -4.45 -25.30 1.45
CA MET A 209 -3.22 -25.50 0.70
C MET A 209 -2.63 -24.17 0.25
N TRP A 210 -1.30 -24.11 0.18
CA TRP A 210 -0.54 -22.93 -0.26
C TRP A 210 -0.73 -21.71 0.65
N VAL A 211 -0.82 -21.96 1.97
CA VAL A 211 -1.04 -20.92 2.97
C VAL A 211 0.28 -20.23 3.28
N THR A 212 0.53 -19.08 2.62
CA THR A 212 1.67 -18.23 2.97
C THR A 212 1.60 -17.81 4.44
N ASN A 213 2.76 -17.76 5.10
CA ASN A 213 2.92 -17.59 6.54
C ASN A 213 2.35 -18.74 7.40
N GLY A 214 1.87 -19.82 6.79
CA GLY A 214 1.15 -20.88 7.47
C GLY A 214 1.91 -21.48 8.65
N GLU A 215 3.24 -21.62 8.55
CA GLU A 215 4.04 -22.18 9.64
C GLU A 215 4.43 -21.15 10.72
N GLN A 216 4.40 -19.85 10.38
CA GLN A 216 4.85 -18.77 11.27
C GLN A 216 3.69 -18.06 11.97
N ALA A 217 2.48 -18.17 11.41
CA ALA A 217 1.33 -17.39 11.84
C ALA A 217 0.75 -17.88 13.17
N GLY A 218 0.37 -16.91 14.01
CA GLY A 218 -0.44 -17.12 15.20
C GLY A 218 -1.92 -16.89 14.95
N ILE A 219 -2.25 -16.04 13.95
CA ILE A 219 -3.61 -15.65 13.58
C ILE A 219 -3.83 -15.95 12.09
N TYR A 220 -4.99 -16.54 11.77
CA TYR A 220 -5.35 -16.93 10.41
C TYR A 220 -6.73 -16.38 10.07
N ILE A 221 -6.87 -15.83 8.88
CA ILE A 221 -8.18 -15.65 8.25
C ILE A 221 -8.44 -16.88 7.39
N LEU A 222 -9.30 -17.77 7.87
CA LEU A 222 -9.64 -19.02 7.20
C LEU A 222 -11.03 -18.95 6.58
N PHE A 223 -11.15 -19.35 5.31
CA PHE A 223 -12.44 -19.40 4.63
C PHE A 223 -12.98 -20.83 4.61
N ALA A 224 -14.23 -21.01 5.00
CA ALA A 224 -14.92 -22.28 4.92
C ALA A 224 -16.37 -22.08 4.46
N LYS A 225 -17.00 -23.17 4.01
CA LYS A 225 -18.42 -23.23 3.72
C LYS A 225 -19.20 -23.47 5.00
N ASP A 226 -19.82 -22.43 5.53
CA ASP A 226 -20.87 -22.55 6.54
C ASP A 226 -22.07 -23.29 5.92
N VAL A 227 -22.30 -24.52 6.40
CA VAL A 227 -23.35 -25.40 5.88
C VAL A 227 -24.75 -25.02 6.36
N ASP A 228 -24.83 -24.21 7.42
CA ASP A 228 -26.08 -23.72 8.01
C ASP A 228 -26.48 -22.35 7.44
N HIS A 229 -25.61 -21.74 6.62
CA HIS A 229 -25.88 -20.46 5.97
C HIS A 229 -27.01 -20.59 4.93
N PRO A 230 -27.99 -19.64 4.87
CA PRO A 230 -29.15 -19.74 3.97
C PRO A 230 -28.82 -19.86 2.47
N GLU A 231 -27.68 -19.32 2.04
CA GLU A 231 -27.22 -19.39 0.65
C GLU A 231 -26.35 -20.61 0.34
N TYR A 232 -26.02 -21.46 1.32
CA TYR A 232 -25.21 -22.66 1.11
C TYR A 232 -25.91 -23.59 0.10
N GLY A 233 -25.17 -23.98 -0.95
CA GLY A 233 -25.72 -24.80 -2.05
C GLY A 233 -26.67 -24.07 -3.00
N VAL A 234 -27.09 -22.83 -2.71
CA VAL A 234 -27.95 -22.01 -3.60
C VAL A 234 -27.10 -21.28 -4.64
N LYS A 235 -26.02 -20.65 -4.20
CA LYS A 235 -25.02 -20.01 -5.06
C LYS A 235 -23.68 -20.72 -4.90
N LYS A 236 -22.84 -20.68 -5.93
CA LYS A 236 -21.49 -21.27 -5.89
C LYS A 236 -20.65 -20.71 -4.73
N HIS A 237 -20.68 -19.39 -4.51
CA HIS A 237 -20.00 -18.72 -3.38
C HIS A 237 -20.87 -18.66 -2.12
N GLY A 238 -22.12 -19.11 -2.17
CA GLY A 238 -23.02 -19.07 -1.01
C GLY A 238 -22.48 -19.88 0.16
N GLY A 239 -22.65 -19.34 1.36
CA GLY A 239 -22.13 -19.91 2.60
C GLY A 239 -20.61 -19.81 2.77
N THR A 240 -19.87 -19.15 1.87
CA THR A 240 -18.45 -18.88 2.13
C THR A 240 -18.34 -17.82 3.23
N THR A 241 -17.80 -18.24 4.38
CA THR A 241 -17.65 -17.44 5.60
C THR A 241 -16.17 -17.40 5.99
N ALA A 242 -15.71 -16.23 6.43
CA ALA A 242 -14.36 -16.04 6.97
C ALA A 242 -14.38 -16.23 8.50
N PHE A 243 -13.41 -16.97 9.00
CA PHE A 243 -13.22 -17.27 10.42
C PHE A 243 -11.84 -16.78 10.83
N ILE A 244 -11.75 -16.18 12.02
CA ILE A 244 -10.46 -15.91 12.67
C ILE A 244 -10.08 -17.16 13.46
N ILE A 245 -8.97 -17.79 13.11
CA ILE A 245 -8.45 -19.01 13.76
C ILE A 245 -7.12 -18.68 14.41
N GLU A 246 -6.88 -19.24 15.60
CA GLU A 246 -5.60 -19.13 16.30
C GLU A 246 -4.84 -20.45 16.21
N ARG A 247 -3.50 -20.39 16.07
CA ARG A 247 -2.64 -21.59 15.98
C ARG A 247 -2.86 -22.61 17.11
N GLY A 248 -3.32 -22.15 18.28
CA GLY A 248 -3.56 -22.99 19.45
C GLY A 248 -4.96 -23.61 19.56
N PHE A 249 -5.85 -23.41 18.59
CA PHE A 249 -7.18 -24.02 18.63
C PHE A 249 -7.10 -25.55 18.50
N GLU A 250 -7.93 -26.26 19.28
CA GLU A 250 -7.97 -27.71 19.26
C GLU A 250 -8.34 -28.24 17.87
N GLY A 251 -7.54 -29.18 17.36
CA GLY A 251 -7.76 -29.80 16.05
C GLY A 251 -7.25 -28.99 14.84
N PHE A 252 -6.54 -27.87 15.06
CA PHE A 252 -5.87 -27.13 14.00
C PHE A 252 -4.39 -27.50 13.92
N GLU A 253 -3.96 -28.01 12.76
CA GLU A 253 -2.61 -28.49 12.45
C GLU A 253 -2.11 -27.93 11.11
#